data_AF-A0AAV6KW95-F1
#
_entry.id   AF-A0AAV6KW95-F1
#
_cell.length_a   1.000
_cell.length_b   1.000
_cell.length_c   1.000
_cell.angle_alpha   90.00
_cell.angle_beta   90.00
_cell.angle_gamma   90.00
#
_symmetry.space_group_name_H-M   'P 1'
#
loop_
_entity.id
_entity.type
_entity.pdbx_description
1 polymer ?
#
loop_
_entity_poly.entity_id
_entity_poly.type
_entity_poly.pdbx_seq_one_letter_code
_entity_poly.pdbx_strand_id
1 'polypeptide(L)'
;MWKLKIAEGKGPYLFSTNNYVGRQIWEFDPDAGTPEEREAVEQARQEYKDNFKKDRTRALPCADLLMRMQLKKENKNIDLSVPAVRLGETEEVKHEAVTIALRKAIRLNRAIQSSDGHWPAENAGPMFFTPPLWLQVYFGNSCGSGGGSGSATMSTSQPSSTHKSAT
;
A
#
# COMPACT_ATOMS: atom_id res chain seq x y z
N MET A 1 -0.86 -6.63 -12.12
CA MET A 1 -0.87 -6.65 -10.65
C MET A 1 0.24 -5.76 -10.11
N TRP A 2 0.00 -5.05 -9.01
CA TRP A 2 1.07 -4.31 -8.31
C TRP A 2 2.01 -5.28 -7.62
N LYS A 3 3.32 -5.09 -7.77
CA LYS A 3 4.38 -5.91 -7.18
C LYS A 3 5.23 -5.07 -6.23
N LEU A 4 5.46 -5.58 -5.03
CA LEU A 4 6.38 -4.98 -4.07
C LEU A 4 7.81 -5.39 -4.44
N LYS A 5 8.70 -4.41 -4.56
CA LYS A 5 10.14 -4.63 -4.76
C LYS A 5 10.91 -4.09 -3.56
N ILE A 6 11.80 -4.92 -3.04
CA ILE A 6 12.57 -4.67 -1.82
C ILE A 6 14.05 -4.61 -2.16
N ALA A 7 14.75 -3.62 -1.59
CA ALA A 7 16.20 -3.42 -1.73
C ALA A 7 16.69 -3.32 -3.19
N GLU A 8 15.81 -2.95 -4.12
CA GLU A 8 16.16 -2.72 -5.52
C GLU A 8 16.46 -1.24 -5.81
N GLY A 9 17.56 -0.99 -6.52
CA GLY A 9 17.93 0.33 -7.01
C GLY A 9 18.75 0.25 -8.28
N LYS A 10 18.12 0.53 -9.42
CA LYS A 10 18.79 0.69 -10.71
C LYS A 10 18.31 1.99 -11.35
N GLY A 11 19.22 2.92 -11.60
CA GLY A 11 18.90 4.17 -12.27
C GLY A 11 20.01 5.21 -12.12
N PRO A 12 20.17 6.11 -13.09
CA PRO A 12 21.23 7.13 -13.09
C PRO A 12 21.10 8.14 -11.93
N TYR A 13 19.93 8.24 -11.32
CA TYR A 13 19.63 9.17 -10.22
C TYR A 13 19.38 8.46 -8.88
N LEU A 14 19.75 7.18 -8.77
CA LEU A 14 19.66 6.43 -7.52
C LEU A 14 21.06 6.21 -6.96
N PHE A 15 21.26 6.63 -5.71
CA PHE A 15 22.49 6.43 -4.95
C PHE A 15 22.15 5.82 -3.59
N SER A 16 23.01 4.94 -3.09
CA SER A 16 22.85 4.35 -1.77
C SER A 16 24.20 4.08 -1.12
N THR A 17 24.26 4.29 0.20
CA THR A 17 25.39 3.94 1.05
C THR A 17 25.26 2.56 1.71
N ASN A 18 24.09 1.92 1.58
CA ASN A 18 23.72 0.66 2.25
C ASN A 18 23.12 -0.37 1.29
N ASN A 19 23.45 -0.31 0.00
CA ASN A 19 22.92 -1.19 -1.05
C ASN A 19 21.38 -1.26 -1.08
N TYR A 20 20.72 -0.13 -0.83
CA TYR A 20 19.26 0.05 -0.86
C TYR A 20 18.49 -0.75 0.20
N VAL A 21 19.15 -1.32 1.22
CA VAL A 21 18.46 -2.00 2.33
C VAL A 21 17.43 -1.06 2.96
N GLY A 22 16.21 -1.55 3.18
CA GLY A 22 15.06 -0.79 3.68
C GLY A 22 14.27 -0.05 2.61
N ARG A 23 14.71 -0.05 1.35
CA ARG A 23 13.96 0.56 0.25
C ARG A 23 12.84 -0.37 -0.19
N GLN A 24 11.63 0.19 -0.30
CA GLN A 24 10.47 -0.46 -0.88
C GLN A 24 9.89 0.40 -2.01
N ILE A 25 9.55 -0.22 -3.14
CA ILE A 25 8.84 0.44 -4.25
C ILE A 25 7.73 -0.47 -4.78
N TRP A 26 6.67 0.13 -5.29
CA TRP A 26 5.59 -0.58 -5.98
C TRP A 26 5.71 -0.38 -7.49
N GLU A 27 5.70 -1.48 -8.23
CA GLU A 27 5.70 -1.47 -9.70
C GLU A 27 4.46 -2.18 -10.21
N PHE A 28 3.77 -1.60 -11.19
CA PHE A 28 2.65 -2.26 -11.83
C PHE A 28 3.13 -3.10 -13.01
N ASP A 29 2.81 -4.38 -12.99
CA ASP A 29 3.11 -5.33 -14.06
C ASP A 29 1.79 -5.94 -14.56
N PRO A 30 1.35 -5.68 -15.82
CA PRO A 30 0.08 -6.19 -16.33
C PRO A 30 0.02 -7.72 -16.44
N ASP A 31 1.16 -8.39 -16.54
CA ASP A 31 1.29 -9.84 -16.74
C ASP A 31 1.58 -10.59 -15.43
N ALA A 32 1.94 -9.88 -14.35
CA ALA A 32 2.17 -10.47 -13.04
C ALA A 32 0.92 -11.08 -12.39
N GLY A 33 1.16 -12.14 -11.59
CA GLY A 33 0.19 -12.81 -10.73
C GLY A 33 -0.65 -13.87 -11.44
N THR A 34 -0.96 -14.96 -10.74
CA THR A 34 -1.89 -15.98 -11.24
C THR A 34 -3.33 -15.45 -11.27
N PRO A 35 -4.25 -16.08 -12.02
CA PRO A 35 -5.66 -15.69 -12.02
C PRO A 35 -6.26 -15.63 -10.60
N GLU A 36 -5.93 -16.59 -9.75
CA GLU A 36 -6.40 -16.68 -8.36
C GLU A 36 -5.85 -15.52 -7.51
N GLU A 37 -4.60 -15.10 -7.75
CA GLU A 37 -3.99 -13.97 -7.04
C GLU A 37 -4.63 -12.66 -7.44
N ARG A 38 -4.89 -12.48 -8.74
CA ARG A 38 -5.60 -11.30 -9.25
C ARG A 38 -7.01 -11.24 -8.67
N GLU A 39 -7.70 -12.36 -8.61
CA GLU A 39 -9.01 -12.45 -8.00
C GLU A 39 -8.97 -12.09 -6.51
N ALA A 40 -8.02 -12.64 -5.73
CA ALA A 40 -7.87 -12.31 -4.32
C ALA A 40 -7.61 -10.81 -4.08
N VAL A 41 -6.85 -10.16 -4.97
CA VAL A 41 -6.62 -8.71 -4.92
C VAL A 41 -7.89 -7.92 -5.23
N GLU A 42 -8.67 -8.33 -6.22
CA GLU A 42 -9.94 -7.66 -6.53
C GLU A 42 -11.00 -7.88 -5.45
N GLN A 43 -11.05 -9.07 -4.85
CA GLN A 43 -11.90 -9.36 -3.69
C GLN A 43 -11.54 -8.46 -2.51
N ALA A 44 -10.25 -8.33 -2.18
CA ALA A 44 -9.77 -7.43 -1.12
C ALA A 44 -10.13 -5.95 -1.42
N ARG A 45 -10.01 -5.53 -2.68
CA ARG A 45 -10.42 -4.18 -3.09
C ARG A 45 -11.93 -3.98 -2.93
N GLN A 46 -12.74 -4.97 -3.28
CA GLN A 46 -14.19 -4.90 -3.17
C GLN A 46 -14.63 -4.87 -1.70
N GLU A 47 -14.03 -5.71 -0.86
CA GLU A 47 -14.26 -5.71 0.58
C GLU A 47 -13.94 -4.35 1.21
N TYR A 48 -12.82 -3.73 0.82
CA TYR A 48 -12.48 -2.37 1.26
C TYR A 48 -13.57 -1.36 0.87
N LYS A 49 -14.04 -1.38 -0.39
CA LYS A 49 -15.10 -0.48 -0.85
C LYS A 49 -16.40 -0.68 -0.09
N ASP A 50 -16.77 -1.94 0.17
CA ASP A 50 -18.02 -2.27 0.86
C ASP A 50 -17.95 -1.87 2.33
N ASN A 51 -16.81 -2.11 3.00
CA ASN A 51 -16.57 -1.63 4.35
C ASN A 51 -16.57 -0.11 4.43
N PHE A 52 -15.93 0.58 3.48
CA PHE A 52 -15.90 2.04 3.42
C PHE A 52 -17.29 2.64 3.26
N LYS A 53 -18.15 2.03 2.42
CA LYS A 53 -19.53 2.47 2.22
C LYS A 53 -20.41 2.25 3.44
N LYS A 54 -20.20 1.15 4.17
CA LYS A 54 -20.98 0.81 5.38
C LYS A 54 -20.57 1.67 6.57
N ASP A 55 -19.26 1.77 6.81
CA ASP A 55 -18.70 2.49 7.95
C ASP A 55 -17.28 2.95 7.63
N ARG A 56 -17.14 4.26 7.36
CA ARG A 56 -15.87 4.88 7.03
C ARG A 56 -14.82 4.72 8.14
N THR A 57 -15.23 4.57 9.40
CA THR A 57 -14.30 4.38 10.52
C THR A 57 -13.60 3.02 10.48
N ARG A 58 -14.21 2.03 9.81
CA ARG A 58 -13.66 0.67 9.67
C ARG A 58 -12.81 0.49 8.43
N ALA A 59 -12.89 1.40 7.47
CA ALA A 59 -12.04 1.43 6.28
C ALA A 59 -10.78 2.27 6.53
N LEU A 60 -9.94 1.76 7.43
CA LEU A 60 -8.65 2.40 7.75
C LEU A 60 -7.67 2.21 6.60
N PRO A 61 -6.97 3.28 6.16
CA PRO A 61 -6.05 3.21 5.03
C PRO A 61 -4.80 2.34 5.32
N CYS A 62 -4.43 2.20 6.58
CA CYS A 62 -3.15 1.61 7.03
C CYS A 62 -3.11 0.08 7.15
N ALA A 63 -3.99 -0.64 6.45
CA ALA A 63 -4.05 -2.10 6.59
C ALA A 63 -2.94 -2.85 5.83
N ASP A 64 -2.28 -2.19 4.87
CA ASP A 64 -1.22 -2.76 4.01
C ASP A 64 -1.58 -4.15 3.46
N LEU A 65 -2.85 -4.38 3.12
CA LEU A 65 -3.36 -5.73 2.89
C LEU A 65 -2.66 -6.40 1.69
N LEU A 66 -2.46 -5.64 0.61
CA LEU A 66 -1.76 -6.12 -0.57
C LEU A 66 -0.29 -6.47 -0.30
N MET A 67 0.39 -5.64 0.49
CA MET A 67 1.77 -5.88 0.94
C MET A 67 1.85 -7.18 1.76
N ARG A 68 0.95 -7.33 2.74
CA ARG A 68 0.89 -8.51 3.61
C ARG A 68 0.59 -9.78 2.84
N MET A 69 -0.26 -9.73 1.81
CA MET A 69 -0.53 -10.88 0.93
C MET A 69 0.75 -11.35 0.23
N GLN A 70 1.54 -10.42 -0.32
CA GLN A 70 2.79 -10.77 -1.02
C GLN A 70 3.86 -11.29 -0.06
N LEU A 71 4.11 -10.61 1.06
CA LEU A 71 5.14 -11.02 2.02
C LEU A 71 4.83 -12.37 2.69
N LYS A 72 3.55 -12.64 3.03
CA LYS A 72 3.16 -13.96 3.56
C LYS A 72 3.36 -15.08 2.53
N LYS A 73 3.15 -14.78 1.24
CA LYS A 73 3.40 -15.73 0.15
C LYS A 73 4.90 -15.95 -0.08
N GLU A 74 5.74 -14.96 0.16
CA GLU A 74 7.20 -15.14 0.10
C GLU A 74 7.68 -15.95 1.31
N ASN A 75 7.15 -15.65 2.51
CA ASN A 75 7.48 -16.30 3.78
C ASN A 75 6.56 -17.50 4.11
N LYS A 76 6.34 -18.41 3.13
CA LYS A 76 5.44 -19.57 3.28
C LYS A 76 5.80 -20.55 4.41
N ASN A 77 7.03 -20.49 4.91
CA ASN A 77 7.53 -21.35 5.98
C ASN A 77 7.04 -20.94 7.39
N ILE A 78 6.28 -19.85 7.51
CA ILE A 78 5.76 -19.38 8.79
C ILE A 78 4.34 -19.88 9.04
N ASP A 79 4.18 -20.69 10.08
CA ASP A 79 2.88 -21.23 10.48
C ASP A 79 1.99 -20.17 11.16
N LEU A 80 0.98 -19.69 10.43
CA LEU A 80 -0.02 -18.73 10.92
C LEU A 80 -1.32 -19.38 11.45
N SER A 81 -1.35 -20.71 11.63
CA SER A 81 -2.55 -21.44 12.07
C SER A 81 -2.97 -21.18 13.53
N VAL A 82 -2.08 -20.58 14.34
CA VAL A 82 -2.37 -20.26 15.74
C VAL A 82 -3.65 -19.41 15.83
N PRO A 83 -4.66 -19.80 16.62
CA PRO A 83 -5.91 -19.06 16.72
C PRO A 83 -5.70 -17.69 17.36
N ALA A 84 -6.53 -16.71 16.99
CA ALA A 84 -6.50 -15.40 17.65
C ALA A 84 -7.25 -15.50 18.97
N VAL A 85 -6.61 -15.09 20.06
CA VAL A 85 -7.29 -14.93 21.36
C VAL A 85 -7.79 -13.49 21.46
N ARG A 86 -9.08 -13.32 21.73
CA ARG A 86 -9.74 -12.03 21.98
C ARG A 86 -10.35 -12.14 23.37
N LEU A 87 -9.88 -11.32 24.30
CA LEU A 87 -10.44 -11.25 25.65
C LEU A 87 -11.51 -10.16 25.69
N GLY A 88 -12.58 -10.40 26.46
CA GLY A 88 -13.57 -9.37 26.79
C GLY A 88 -13.03 -8.31 27.74
N GLU A 89 -13.71 -7.17 27.88
CA GLU A 89 -13.26 -6.05 28.73
C GLU A 89 -13.15 -6.43 30.22
N THR A 90 -13.96 -7.39 30.68
CA THR A 90 -14.03 -7.84 32.08
C THR A 90 -13.36 -9.20 32.32
N GLU A 91 -12.78 -9.81 31.28
CA GLU A 91 -12.14 -11.12 31.40
C GLU A 91 -10.73 -10.99 32.01
N GLU A 92 -10.42 -11.88 32.96
CA GLU A 92 -9.10 -11.91 33.59
C GLU A 92 -8.01 -12.37 32.60
N VAL A 93 -6.91 -11.62 32.54
CA VAL A 93 -5.78 -11.91 31.64
C VAL A 93 -4.99 -13.12 32.17
N LYS A 94 -5.27 -14.29 31.59
CA LYS A 94 -4.55 -15.53 31.90
C LYS A 94 -3.19 -15.59 31.18
N HIS A 95 -2.17 -16.16 31.83
CA HIS A 95 -0.84 -16.35 31.25
C HIS A 95 -0.86 -17.13 29.92
N GLU A 96 -1.74 -18.13 29.81
CA GLU A 96 -1.92 -18.89 28.57
C GLU A 96 -2.41 -18.02 27.40
N ALA A 97 -3.41 -17.16 27.65
CA ALA A 97 -3.94 -16.24 26.65
C ALA A 97 -2.85 -15.28 26.16
N VAL A 98 -2.04 -14.73 27.07
CA VAL A 98 -0.90 -13.87 26.74
C VAL A 98 0.13 -14.62 25.90
N THR A 99 0.45 -15.86 26.28
CA THR A 99 1.43 -16.69 25.57
C THR A 99 0.97 -16.99 24.14
N ILE A 100 -0.31 -17.33 23.94
CA ILE A 100 -0.88 -17.60 22.61
C ILE A 100 -0.89 -16.32 21.77
N ALA A 101 -1.33 -15.20 22.35
CA ALA A 101 -1.38 -13.91 21.67
C ALA A 101 0.02 -13.45 21.21
N LEU A 102 1.01 -13.52 22.11
CA LEU A 102 2.40 -13.16 21.81
C LEU A 102 2.99 -14.07 20.74
N ARG A 103 2.79 -15.39 20.86
CA ARG A 103 3.27 -16.35 19.86
C ARG A 103 2.68 -16.05 18.48
N LYS A 104 1.39 -15.76 18.40
CA LYS A 104 0.73 -15.37 17.14
C LYS A 104 1.29 -14.05 16.60
N ALA A 105 1.48 -13.05 17.46
CA ALA A 105 2.02 -11.75 17.07
C ALA A 105 3.43 -11.86 16.50
N ILE A 106 4.32 -12.62 17.13
CA ILE A 106 5.69 -12.84 16.65
C ILE A 106 5.67 -13.54 15.29
N ARG A 107 4.87 -14.59 15.14
CA ARG A 107 4.75 -15.31 13.86
C ARG A 107 4.20 -14.43 12.76
N LEU A 108 3.18 -13.60 13.05
CA LEU A 108 2.66 -12.65 12.09
C LEU A 108 3.72 -11.62 11.67
N ASN A 109 4.44 -11.03 12.62
CA ASN A 109 5.51 -10.08 12.35
C ASN A 109 6.61 -10.72 11.48
N ARG A 110 7.01 -11.95 11.79
CA ARG A 110 7.98 -12.68 10.97
C ARG A 110 7.47 -12.96 9.56
N ALA A 111 6.19 -13.31 9.40
CA ALA A 111 5.61 -13.58 8.08
C ALA A 111 5.53 -12.35 7.18
N ILE A 112 5.57 -11.14 7.74
CA ILE A 112 5.58 -9.88 6.99
C ILE A 112 6.96 -9.20 6.99
N GLN A 113 8.00 -9.89 7.44
CA GLN A 113 9.38 -9.40 7.31
C GLN A 113 9.81 -9.53 5.84
N SER A 114 10.46 -8.51 5.31
CA SER A 114 10.98 -8.55 3.94
C SER A 114 12.30 -9.30 3.83
N SER A 115 12.73 -9.57 2.61
CA SER A 115 13.92 -10.39 2.30
C SER A 115 15.25 -9.80 2.79
N ASP A 116 15.35 -8.49 2.92
CA ASP A 116 16.55 -7.81 3.48
C ASP A 116 16.48 -7.64 5.01
N GLY A 117 15.41 -8.15 5.64
CA GLY A 117 15.21 -8.13 7.08
C GLY A 117 14.41 -6.94 7.62
N HIS A 118 14.11 -5.90 6.83
CA HIS A 118 13.26 -4.80 7.32
C HIS A 118 11.78 -5.19 7.35
N TRP A 119 10.97 -4.41 8.06
CA TRP A 119 9.51 -4.49 8.01
C TRP A 119 8.98 -3.38 7.11
N PRO A 120 8.47 -3.71 5.91
CA PRO A 120 7.85 -2.74 5.04
C PRO A 120 6.63 -2.14 5.73
N ALA A 121 6.43 -0.85 5.56
CA ALA A 121 5.28 -0.14 6.10
C ALA A 121 4.87 0.98 5.15
N GLU A 122 3.57 1.21 5.01
CA GLU A 122 3.10 2.48 4.47
C GLU A 122 3.23 3.56 5.56
N ASN A 123 4.20 4.46 5.40
CA ASN A 123 4.26 5.67 6.20
C ASN A 123 3.52 6.80 5.48
N ALA A 124 2.19 6.80 5.58
CA ALA A 124 1.37 7.90 5.10
C ALA A 124 1.52 9.11 6.03
N GLY A 125 2.30 10.10 5.60
CA GLY A 125 2.38 11.41 6.26
C GLY A 125 1.14 12.28 5.98
N PRO A 126 1.09 13.50 6.52
CA PRO A 126 0.00 14.42 6.19
C PRO A 126 -0.01 14.69 4.68
N MET A 127 -1.20 14.65 4.07
CA MET A 127 -1.38 14.69 2.60
C MET A 127 -1.01 16.02 1.94
N PHE A 128 -0.31 16.96 2.60
CA PHE A 128 0.13 18.22 1.99
C PHE A 128 1.36 18.06 1.09
N PHE A 129 2.11 16.96 1.19
CA PHE A 129 3.22 16.66 0.26
C PHE A 129 2.73 16.22 -1.11
N THR A 130 1.54 15.64 -1.19
CA THR A 130 1.00 15.05 -2.41
C THR A 130 0.69 16.09 -3.49
N PRO A 131 -0.03 17.22 -3.22
CA PRO A 131 -0.36 18.21 -4.25
C PRO A 131 0.86 18.86 -4.93
N PRO A 132 1.91 19.30 -4.19
CA PRO A 132 3.12 19.84 -4.83
C PRO A 132 3.83 18.82 -5.74
N LEU A 133 3.87 17.53 -5.36
CA LEU A 133 4.47 16.48 -6.18
C LEU A 133 3.73 16.28 -7.51
N TRP A 134 2.39 16.29 -7.49
CA TRP A 134 1.60 16.20 -8.72
C TRP A 134 1.84 17.38 -9.67
N LEU A 135 1.93 18.60 -9.13
CA LEU A 135 2.25 19.79 -9.92
C LEU A 135 3.64 19.66 -10.56
N GLN A 136 4.65 19.19 -9.83
CA GLN A 136 6.00 18.98 -10.36
C GLN A 136 6.04 17.97 -11.52
N VAL A 137 5.33 16.84 -11.40
CA VAL A 137 5.25 15.86 -12.51
C VAL A 137 4.51 16.44 -13.71
N TYR A 138 3.42 17.19 -13.48
CA TYR A 138 2.64 17.82 -14.55
C TYR A 138 3.46 18.87 -15.32
N PHE A 139 4.13 19.78 -14.61
CA PHE A 139 4.94 20.82 -15.25
C PHE A 139 6.29 20.31 -15.76
N GLY A 140 6.92 19.35 -15.06
CA GLY A 140 8.19 18.75 -15.46
C GLY A 140 8.09 17.97 -16.78
N ASN A 141 7.00 17.23 -16.99
CA ASN A 141 6.74 16.56 -18.28
C ASN A 141 6.37 17.55 -19.41
N SER A 142 5.95 18.77 -19.05
CA SER A 142 5.70 19.84 -20.02
C SER A 142 6.98 20.57 -20.46
N CYS A 143 8.06 20.48 -19.69
CA CYS A 143 9.37 21.06 -20.04
C CYS A 143 10.33 20.05 -20.71
N GLY A 144 10.00 18.76 -20.74
CA GLY A 144 10.87 17.69 -21.28
C GLY A 144 10.59 17.23 -22.71
N SER A 145 9.56 17.76 -23.39
CA SER A 145 9.17 17.33 -24.75
C SER A 145 9.44 18.39 -25.81
N GLY A 146 10.71 18.74 -25.98
CA GLY A 146 11.21 19.22 -27.26
C GLY A 146 11.31 18.08 -28.26
N GLY A 147 10.18 17.65 -28.85
CA GLY A 147 10.17 16.77 -30.01
C GLY A 147 9.01 15.78 -30.09
N GLY A 148 8.01 16.09 -30.93
CA GLY A 148 7.30 15.08 -31.73
C GLY A 148 5.99 14.50 -31.16
N SER A 149 4.89 15.21 -31.41
CA SER A 149 3.55 14.73 -31.80
C SER A 149 2.97 13.42 -31.21
N GLY A 150 1.79 13.50 -30.58
CA GLY A 150 0.82 12.40 -30.62
C GLY A 150 -0.21 12.31 -29.50
N SER A 151 -1.23 13.17 -29.53
CA SER A 151 -2.61 12.98 -29.02
C SER A 151 -2.83 12.47 -27.58
N ALA A 152 -3.26 13.39 -26.71
CA ALA A 152 -4.11 13.06 -25.57
C ALA A 152 -5.37 13.96 -25.60
N THR A 153 -6.39 13.53 -26.33
CA THR A 153 -7.75 14.02 -26.14
C THR A 153 -8.35 13.35 -24.89
N MET A 154 -8.54 14.10 -23.82
CA MET A 154 -9.70 13.92 -22.95
C MET A 154 -10.44 15.25 -22.86
N SER A 155 -11.42 15.38 -23.75
CA SER A 155 -12.55 16.27 -23.56
C SER A 155 -13.37 15.78 -22.39
N THR A 156 -13.51 16.60 -21.36
CA THR A 156 -14.81 16.83 -20.71
C THR A 156 -14.85 18.29 -20.23
N SER A 157 -15.60 19.07 -20.99
CA SER A 157 -16.15 20.38 -20.64
C SER A 157 -16.90 20.35 -19.31
N GLN A 158 -16.63 21.31 -18.42
CA GLN A 158 -17.60 22.34 -18.01
C GLN A 158 -16.91 23.46 -17.20
N PRO A 159 -17.19 24.75 -17.48
CA PRO A 159 -16.74 25.88 -16.66
C PRO A 159 -17.77 26.16 -15.55
N SER A 160 -17.37 26.10 -14.28
CA SER A 160 -18.15 26.69 -13.19
C SER A 160 -17.83 28.18 -13.13
N SER A 161 -18.74 29.01 -13.64
CA SER A 161 -18.71 30.45 -13.52
C SER A 161 -18.82 30.87 -12.05
N THR A 162 -17.77 31.51 -11.55
CA THR A 162 -17.84 32.38 -10.37
C THR A 162 -18.52 33.68 -10.77
N HIS A 163 -19.67 34.00 -10.18
CA HIS A 163 -20.06 35.39 -9.94
C HIS A 163 -20.58 35.56 -8.52
N LYS A 164 -19.81 36.33 -7.74
CA LYS A 164 -20.23 36.97 -6.49
C LYS A 164 -21.10 38.19 -6.82
N SER A 165 -22.13 38.42 -6.00
CA SER A 165 -22.65 39.72 -5.51
C SER A 165 -23.73 39.38 -4.46
N ALA A 166 -23.53 39.59 -3.16
CA ALA A 166 -23.60 40.87 -2.43
C ALA A 166 -25.00 41.53 -2.50
N THR A 167 -25.93 41.08 -1.66
CA THR A 167 -26.64 41.88 -0.63
C THR A 167 -27.41 40.95 0.30
#